data_AF-A0A290Z5K6-F1
#
_entry.id   AF-A0A290Z5K6-F1
#
_cell.length_a   1.000
_cell.length_b   1.000
_cell.length_c   1.000
_cell.angle_alpha   90.00
_cell.angle_beta   90.00
_cell.angle_gamma   90.00
#
_symmetry.space_group_name_H-M   'P 1'
#
loop_
_entity.id
_entity.type
_entity.pdbx_description
1 polymer ?
#
loop_
_entity_poly.entity_id
_entity_poly.type
_entity_poly.pdbx_seq_one_letter_code
_entity_poly.pdbx_strand_id
1 'polypeptide(L)'
;MTGAEHYTRAQELLTEADETADAAARGELLARAQAHATLSLAAATALGAESQGGQRDTAGHPAMANRDLKQWKAAAAVPDRRAEPEAQQGATAGSAG
;
A
#
# COMPACT_ATOMS: atom_id res chain seq x y z
N MET A 1 -14.08 0.80 -7.12
CA MET A 1 -12.96 1.66 -6.69
C MET A 1 -11.78 0.77 -6.34
N THR A 2 -10.57 1.13 -6.75
CA THR A 2 -9.32 0.46 -6.36
C THR A 2 -8.82 0.99 -5.02
N GLY A 3 -7.84 0.31 -4.40
CA GLY A 3 -7.21 0.80 -3.16
C GLY A 3 -6.60 2.21 -3.31
N ALA A 4 -6.08 2.53 -4.49
CA ALA A 4 -5.54 3.85 -4.82
C ALA A 4 -6.66 4.91 -4.92
N GLU A 5 -7.77 4.58 -5.57
CA GLU A 5 -8.94 5.47 -5.68
C GLU A 5 -9.56 5.72 -4.30
N HIS A 6 -9.59 4.71 -3.42
CA HIS A 6 -9.99 4.90 -2.03
C HIS A 6 -9.03 5.83 -1.27
N TYR A 7 -7.72 5.73 -1.50
CA TYR A 7 -6.75 6.62 -0.88
C TYR A 7 -6.93 8.08 -1.32
N THR A 8 -7.04 8.33 -2.63
CA THR A 8 -7.28 9.68 -3.17
C THR A 8 -8.57 10.26 -2.62
N ARG A 9 -9.66 9.47 -2.61
CA ARG A 9 -10.94 9.95 -2.10
C ARG A 9 -10.90 10.26 -0.60
N ALA A 10 -10.14 9.51 0.19
CA ALA A 10 -9.94 9.81 1.60
C ALA A 10 -9.25 11.17 1.80
N GLN A 11 -8.23 11.49 0.99
CA GLN A 11 -7.55 12.79 1.06
C GLN A 11 -8.46 13.95 0.67
N GLU A 12 -9.23 13.80 -0.41
CA GLU A 12 -10.21 14.82 -0.83
C GLU A 12 -11.21 15.13 0.29
N LEU A 13 -11.74 14.09 0.95
CA LEU A 13 -12.68 14.24 2.06
C LEU A 13 -12.03 14.89 3.30
N LEU A 14 -10.75 14.65 3.55
CA LEU A 14 -10.01 15.34 4.62
C LEU A 14 -9.84 16.83 4.32
N THR A 15 -9.48 17.18 3.08
CA THR A 15 -9.39 18.59 2.66
C THR A 15 -10.74 19.29 2.77
N GLU A 16 -11.82 18.64 2.32
CA GLU A 16 -13.18 19.16 2.44
C GLU A 16 -13.60 19.34 3.91
N ALA A 17 -13.22 18.40 4.79
CA ALA A 17 -13.49 18.50 6.22
C ALA A 17 -12.77 19.68 6.89
N ASP A 18 -11.52 19.95 6.50
CA ASP A 18 -10.73 21.07 7.00
C ASP A 18 -11.34 22.42 6.60
N GLU A 19 -11.90 22.50 5.39
CA GLU A 19 -12.58 23.70 4.88
C GLU A 19 -14.01 23.88 5.46
N THR A 20 -14.60 22.83 6.02
CA THR A 20 -15.98 22.84 6.51
C THR A 20 -16.06 23.41 7.93
N ALA A 21 -16.76 24.55 8.11
CA ALA A 21 -16.94 25.17 9.42
C ALA A 21 -18.02 24.49 10.30
N ASP A 22 -19.00 23.84 9.68
CA ASP A 22 -20.06 23.13 10.41
C ASP A 22 -19.54 21.82 11.02
N ALA A 23 -19.68 21.68 12.34
CA ALA A 23 -19.14 20.55 13.08
C ALA A 23 -19.81 19.21 12.72
N ALA A 24 -21.10 19.22 12.40
CA ALA A 24 -21.83 18.00 12.05
C ALA A 24 -21.41 17.50 10.66
N ALA A 25 -21.39 18.39 9.66
CA ALA A 25 -20.92 18.09 8.31
C ALA A 25 -19.44 17.67 8.31
N ARG A 26 -18.58 18.34 9.08
CA ARG A 26 -17.18 17.94 9.27
C ARG A 26 -17.08 16.53 9.84
N GLY A 27 -17.89 16.20 10.85
CA GLY A 27 -17.94 14.86 11.44
C GLY A 27 -18.29 13.78 10.42
N GLU A 28 -19.26 14.04 9.54
CA GLU A 28 -19.64 13.11 8.47
C GLU A 28 -18.50 12.91 7.45
N LEU A 29 -17.86 14.01 7.03
CA LEU A 29 -16.73 13.96 6.09
C LEU A 29 -15.56 13.15 6.67
N LEU A 30 -15.22 13.35 7.94
CA LEU A 30 -14.18 12.58 8.64
C LEU A 30 -14.54 11.09 8.73
N ALA A 31 -15.78 10.74 9.05
CA ALA A 31 -16.22 9.35 9.10
C ALA A 31 -16.11 8.67 7.72
N ARG A 32 -16.48 9.38 6.65
CA ARG A 32 -16.33 8.89 5.27
C ARG A 32 -14.86 8.76 4.87
N ALA A 33 -14.02 9.73 5.21
CA ALA A 33 -12.59 9.68 4.96
C ALA A 33 -11.95 8.45 5.63
N GLN A 34 -12.33 8.16 6.88
CA GLN A 34 -11.85 7.00 7.62
C GLN A 34 -12.27 5.68 6.96
N ALA A 35 -13.51 5.57 6.47
CA ALA A 35 -13.96 4.38 5.74
C ALA A 35 -13.14 4.16 4.45
N HIS A 36 -12.91 5.22 3.67
CA HIS A 36 -12.07 5.15 2.47
C HIS A 36 -10.62 4.79 2.80
N ALA A 37 -10.03 5.39 3.83
CA ALA A 37 -8.66 5.06 4.28
C ALA A 37 -8.54 3.59 4.72
N THR A 38 -9.55 3.07 5.42
CA THR A 38 -9.58 1.66 5.86
C THR A 38 -9.66 0.71 4.66
N LEU A 39 -10.52 1.02 3.67
CA LEU A 39 -10.61 0.22 2.44
C LEU A 39 -9.32 0.27 1.62
N SER A 40 -8.65 1.43 1.58
CA SER A 40 -7.33 1.56 0.96
C SER A 40 -6.28 0.70 1.66
N LEU A 41 -6.25 0.73 3.00
CA LEU A 41 -5.35 -0.09 3.80
C LEU A 41 -5.63 -1.58 3.59
N ALA A 42 -6.89 -2.01 3.61
CA ALA A 42 -7.27 -3.39 3.37
C ALA A 42 -6.81 -3.88 1.98
N ALA A 43 -6.97 -3.04 0.94
CA ALA A 43 -6.47 -3.34 -0.40
C ALA A 43 -4.93 -3.44 -0.42
N ALA A 44 -4.23 -2.54 0.25
CA ALA A 44 -2.76 -2.59 0.34
C ALA A 44 -2.27 -3.83 1.10
N THR A 45 -2.94 -4.21 2.17
CA THR A 45 -2.65 -5.43 2.94
C THR A 45 -2.93 -6.68 2.12
N ALA A 46 -4.02 -6.74 1.37
CA ALA A 46 -4.32 -7.85 0.47
C ALA A 46 -3.21 -8.03 -0.58
N LEU A 47 -2.80 -6.94 -1.24
CA LEU A 47 -1.70 -6.96 -2.21
C LEU A 47 -0.33 -7.30 -1.58
N GLY A 48 -0.09 -6.86 -0.35
CA GLY A 48 1.14 -7.16 0.40
C GLY A 48 1.23 -8.62 0.87
N ALA A 49 0.10 -9.24 1.20
CA ALA A 49 0.02 -10.66 1.54
C ALA A 49 0.38 -11.56 0.34
N GLU A 50 -0.01 -11.15 -0.87
CA GLU A 50 0.34 -11.83 -2.13
C GLU A 50 1.84 -11.69 -2.48
N SER A 51 2.53 -10.66 -1.96
CA SER A 51 3.97 -10.47 -2.15
C SER A 51 4.83 -11.29 -1.17
N GLN A 52 4.28 -11.77 -0.05
CA GLN A 52 5.03 -12.57 0.96
C GLN A 52 4.88 -14.08 0.79
N GLY A 53 3.96 -14.54 -0.05
CA GLY A 53 3.89 -15.94 -0.48
C GLY A 53 3.49 -15.93 -1.95
N GLY A 54 4.27 -16.60 -2.80
CA GLY A 54 4.04 -16.73 -4.25
C GLY A 54 2.75 -17.48 -4.59
N GLN A 55 1.61 -16.95 -4.14
CA GLN A 55 0.29 -17.49 -4.33
C GLN A 55 -0.10 -17.19 -5.77
N ARG A 56 0.13 -18.20 -6.61
CA ARG A 56 -0.44 -18.25 -7.94
C ARG A 56 -1.92 -18.61 -7.80
N ASP A 57 -2.77 -18.04 -8.64
CA ASP A 57 -4.13 -18.49 -8.82
C ASP A 57 -4.16 -20.00 -9.18
N THR A 58 -5.34 -20.61 -9.19
CA THR A 58 -5.50 -22.02 -9.56
C THR A 58 -5.03 -22.35 -10.99
N ALA A 59 -4.74 -21.34 -11.82
CA ALA A 59 -4.23 -21.47 -13.17
C ALA A 59 -2.72 -21.14 -13.29
N GLY A 60 -2.01 -20.84 -12.19
CA GLY A 60 -0.58 -20.56 -12.19
C GLY A 60 -0.21 -19.09 -12.45
N HIS A 61 -1.17 -18.17 -12.57
CA HIS A 61 -0.92 -16.74 -12.73
C HIS A 61 -0.72 -16.08 -11.37
N PRO A 62 0.11 -15.04 -11.22
CA PRO A 62 0.17 -14.27 -9.98
C PRO A 62 -1.23 -13.77 -9.62
N ALA A 63 -1.68 -14.04 -8.40
CA ALA A 63 -2.96 -13.55 -7.88
C ALA A 63 -2.98 -12.01 -7.96
N MET A 64 -3.80 -11.49 -8.86
CA MET A 64 -4.10 -10.08 -9.18
C MET A 64 -2.96 -9.03 -9.24
N ALA A 65 -3.25 -7.94 -9.96
CA ALA A 65 -2.29 -7.28 -10.82
C ALA A 65 -1.29 -6.39 -10.08
N ASN A 66 0.01 -6.62 -10.34
CA ASN A 66 1.14 -5.69 -10.13
C ASN A 66 0.80 -4.21 -10.45
N ARG A 67 -0.18 -3.96 -11.33
CA ARG A 67 -0.68 -2.63 -11.70
C ARG A 67 -1.37 -1.90 -10.55
N ASP A 68 -2.22 -2.56 -9.77
CA ASP A 68 -2.99 -1.92 -8.71
C ASP A 68 -2.10 -1.56 -7.51
N LEU A 69 -1.12 -2.42 -7.22
CA LEU A 69 -0.07 -2.15 -6.24
C LEU A 69 0.78 -0.94 -6.63
N LYS A 70 1.18 -0.85 -7.91
CA LYS A 70 1.94 0.29 -8.43
C LYS A 70 1.13 1.59 -8.35
N GLN A 71 -0.16 1.54 -8.70
CA GLN A 71 -1.05 2.69 -8.61
C GLN A 71 -1.26 3.15 -7.17
N TRP A 72 -1.45 2.21 -6.23
CA TRP A 72 -1.58 2.55 -4.82
C TRP A 72 -0.29 3.16 -4.26
N LYS A 73 0.87 2.55 -4.51
CA LYS A 73 2.17 3.11 -4.07
C LYS A 73 2.41 4.51 -4.61
N ALA A 74 2.11 4.74 -5.89
CA ALA A 74 2.21 6.06 -6.50
C ALA A 74 1.28 7.08 -5.85
N ALA A 75 0.02 6.71 -5.60
CA ALA A 75 -0.95 7.59 -4.93
C ALA A 75 -0.54 7.91 -3.48
N ALA A 76 -0.05 6.91 -2.74
CA ALA A 76 0.39 7.03 -1.35
C ALA A 76 1.82 7.59 -1.20
N ALA A 77 2.48 7.96 -2.31
CA ALA A 77 3.88 8.39 -2.35
C ALA A 77 4.84 7.43 -1.62
N VAL A 78 4.55 6.13 -1.64
CA VAL A 78 5.38 5.10 -1.00
C VAL A 78 6.57 4.80 -1.91
N PRO A 79 7.82 5.09 -1.49
CA PRO A 79 9.00 4.75 -2.29
C PRO A 79 9.11 3.23 -2.40
N ASP A 80 9.45 2.72 -3.60
CA ASP A 80 9.87 1.33 -3.74
C ASP A 80 11.13 1.15 -2.89
N ARG A 81 11.05 0.31 -1.86
CA ARG A 81 12.22 -0.06 -1.08
C ARG A 81 13.24 -0.64 -2.05
N ARG A 82 14.33 0.11 -2.30
CA ARG A 82 15.53 -0.40 -2.97
C ARG A 82 15.90 -1.68 -2.24
N ALA A 83 15.91 -2.81 -2.96
CA ALA A 83 16.45 -4.05 -2.43
C ALA A 83 17.87 -3.73 -1.93
N GLU A 84 18.08 -3.81 -0.62
CA GLU A 84 19.42 -3.74 -0.07
C GLU A 84 20.21 -4.90 -0.69
N PRO A 85 21.42 -4.67 -1.20
CA PRO A 85 22.24 -5.77 -1.66
C PRO A 85 22.49 -6.67 -0.45
N GLU A 86 22.08 -7.94 -0.55
CA GLU A 86 22.40 -8.97 0.43
C GLU A 86 23.89 -8.87 0.77
N ALA A 87 24.18 -8.41 1.99
CA ALA A 87 25.54 -8.34 2.49
C ALA A 87 26.11 -9.77 2.44
N GLN A 88 27.09 -9.93 1.57
CA GLN A 88 27.82 -11.14 1.25
C GLN A 88 28.31 -11.83 2.53
N GLN A 89 27.51 -12.77 3.06
CA GLN A 89 27.95 -13.70 4.08
C GLN A 89 28.71 -14.83 3.38
N GLY A 90 30.04 -14.83 3.53
CA GLY A 90 30.85 -16.01 3.25
C GLY A 90 32.22 -15.72 2.65
N ALA A 91 33.22 -15.49 3.52
CA ALA A 91 34.56 -16.08 3.41
C ALA A 91 35.37 -15.68 4.65
N THR A 92 35.19 -16.44 5.72
CA THR A 92 36.14 -16.47 6.84
C THR A 92 37.52 -16.90 6.33
N ALA A 93 38.54 -16.18 6.77
CA ALA A 93 39.94 -16.50 6.58
C ALA A 93 40.26 -17.97 6.93
N GLY A 94 40.98 -18.66 6.04
CA GLY A 94 41.50 -20.00 6.23
C GLY A 94 42.89 -20.11 5.59
N SER A 95 43.89 -20.18 6.45
CA SER A 95 45.33 -20.34 6.22
C SER A 95 45.71 -21.48 5.26
N ALA A 96 46.71 -21.22 4.39
CA ALA A 96 47.70 -22.17 3.85
C ALA A 96 48.62 -21.37 2.91
N GLY A 97 49.95 -21.43 2.93
CA GLY A 97 50.97 -22.15 3.67
C GLY A 97 52.32 -21.68 3.13
#